data_AF-A0A423UBR8-F1
#
_entry.id   AF-A0A423UBR8-F1
#
_cell.length_a   1.000
_cell.length_b   1.000
_cell.length_c   1.000
_cell.angle_alpha   90.00
_cell.angle_beta   90.00
_cell.angle_gamma   90.00
#
_symmetry.space_group_name_H-M   'P 1'
#
loop_
_entity.id
_entity.type
_entity.pdbx_description
1 polymer ?
#
loop_
_entity_poly.entity_id
_entity_poly.type
_entity_poly.pdbx_seq_one_letter_code
_entity_poly.pdbx_strand_id
1 'polypeptide(L)'
;MTNTLVIDTSYGSTVGVVGHDPIVETNSRTHVERLQVDIAKVVADAGLAPGDLDRIVVGVGPGPYTGLRAGIVAAKAISLATGAALVGTDILTPQARMADAVRGLAGALAAEDGASTSAHPAPEPDTAAFRALTSSGDGESTVHLTLAVNDARRRQLYFALFMNDDLRAAIASHAERGGEVGEFSSDGPLIGMDIDYPDHLVGRVQAAIATLPEGLRTRVVVDIIGHGAERYASLWRDLGRPGAVVDSSVLDMGAWGLALFADSAGETGTSHAVEPLYLRRPDVSVPNPLKHVLKDGPRRGDDRRPADQGSRGGRRGNGSAS
;
A
#
# COMPACT_ATOMS: atom_id res chain seq x y z
N MET A 1 -12.53 -23.09 -14.41
CA MET A 1 -12.19 -22.04 -13.42
C MET A 1 -10.84 -22.39 -12.85
N THR A 2 -9.97 -21.40 -12.66
CA THR A 2 -8.62 -21.60 -12.10
C THR A 2 -8.70 -21.50 -10.59
N ASN A 3 -8.28 -22.54 -9.86
CA ASN A 3 -8.26 -22.55 -8.41
C ASN A 3 -7.13 -21.64 -7.91
N THR A 4 -7.49 -20.39 -7.57
CA THR A 4 -6.54 -19.33 -7.25
C THR A 4 -6.55 -19.02 -5.76
N LEU A 5 -5.41 -19.25 -5.09
CA LEU A 5 -5.15 -18.83 -3.72
C LEU A 5 -4.58 -17.40 -3.72
N VAL A 6 -5.13 -16.52 -2.90
CA VAL A 6 -4.62 -15.17 -2.65
C VAL A 6 -4.02 -15.10 -1.25
N ILE A 7 -2.81 -14.51 -1.14
CA ILE A 7 -2.13 -14.24 0.12
C ILE A 7 -1.64 -12.79 0.10
N ASP A 8 -2.11 -11.94 0.99
CA ASP A 8 -1.55 -10.62 1.21
C ASP A 8 -1.15 -10.42 2.67
N THR A 9 -0.02 -9.74 2.87
CA THR A 9 0.51 -9.41 4.21
C THR A 9 1.00 -7.96 4.28
N SER A 10 0.41 -7.08 3.47
CA SER A 10 0.85 -5.69 3.29
C SER A 10 0.33 -4.72 4.36
N TYR A 11 -0.69 -5.12 5.12
CA TYR A 11 -1.23 -4.37 6.25
C TYR A 11 -1.47 -5.29 7.47
N GLY A 12 -2.45 -6.19 7.34
CA GLY A 12 -2.66 -7.36 8.21
C GLY A 12 -2.25 -8.63 7.47
N SER A 13 -3.01 -9.71 7.62
CA SER A 13 -2.99 -10.81 6.65
C SER A 13 -4.38 -11.03 6.08
N THR A 14 -4.48 -11.14 4.76
CA THR A 14 -5.68 -11.60 4.06
C THR A 14 -5.33 -12.85 3.28
N VAL A 15 -6.13 -13.89 3.46
CA VAL A 15 -5.97 -15.16 2.77
C VAL A 15 -7.33 -15.62 2.26
N GLY A 16 -7.41 -16.08 1.02
CA GLY A 16 -8.66 -16.62 0.48
C GLY A 16 -8.48 -17.36 -0.83
N VAL A 17 -9.48 -18.14 -1.21
CA VAL A 17 -9.59 -18.75 -2.54
C VAL A 17 -10.61 -17.93 -3.34
N VAL A 18 -10.26 -17.55 -4.58
CA VAL A 18 -11.17 -16.77 -5.45
C VAL A 18 -12.52 -17.47 -5.59
N GLY A 19 -13.61 -16.73 -5.38
CA GLY A 19 -14.98 -17.27 -5.33
C GLY A 19 -15.50 -17.58 -3.92
N HIS A 20 -14.67 -17.42 -2.89
CA HIS A 20 -15.01 -17.59 -1.48
C HIS A 20 -14.63 -16.36 -0.66
N ASP A 21 -15.29 -16.16 0.48
CA ASP A 21 -14.92 -15.08 1.39
C ASP A 21 -13.53 -15.32 2.01
N PRO A 22 -12.68 -14.28 2.06
CA PRO A 22 -11.36 -14.40 2.64
C PRO A 22 -11.41 -14.38 4.18
N ILE A 23 -10.37 -14.92 4.80
CA ILE A 23 -10.05 -14.67 6.20
C ILE A 23 -9.15 -13.43 6.25
N VAL A 24 -9.59 -12.42 7.00
CA VAL A 24 -8.84 -11.17 7.23
C VAL A 24 -8.44 -11.10 8.71
N GLU A 25 -7.15 -10.95 8.97
CA GLU A 25 -6.59 -10.76 10.31
C GLU A 25 -5.81 -9.45 10.39
N THR A 26 -6.42 -8.47 11.08
CA THR A 26 -5.87 -7.10 11.21
C THR A 26 -4.88 -6.96 12.37
N ASN A 27 -4.75 -7.97 13.23
CA ASN A 27 -3.87 -7.91 14.38
C ASN A 27 -2.40 -8.10 13.98
N SER A 28 -1.67 -6.98 13.98
CA SER A 28 -0.23 -6.90 13.68
C SER A 28 0.67 -7.82 14.53
N ARG A 29 0.19 -8.38 15.65
CA ARG A 29 0.98 -9.30 16.48
C ARG A 29 0.80 -10.78 16.12
N THR A 30 -0.35 -11.16 15.57
CA THR A 30 -0.74 -12.56 15.38
C THR A 30 -0.91 -12.97 13.92
N HIS A 31 -1.02 -12.01 12.99
CA HIS A 31 -1.26 -12.29 11.57
C HIS A 31 -0.23 -13.27 10.97
N VAL A 32 1.06 -13.14 11.30
CA VAL A 32 2.11 -14.08 10.82
C VAL A 32 1.95 -15.48 11.42
N GLU A 33 1.61 -15.58 12.71
CA GLU A 33 1.47 -16.86 13.41
C GLU A 33 0.26 -17.65 12.90
N ARG A 34 -0.79 -16.95 12.50
CA ARG A 34 -2.02 -17.54 11.98
C ARG A 34 -1.99 -17.86 10.50
N LEU A 35 -1.11 -17.21 9.73
CA LEU A 35 -1.06 -17.29 8.27
C LEU A 35 -1.18 -18.73 7.73
N GLN A 36 -0.41 -19.67 8.26
CA GLN A 36 -0.44 -21.07 7.81
C GLN A 36 -1.77 -21.77 8.14
N VAL A 37 -2.35 -21.47 9.31
CA VAL A 37 -3.64 -22.01 9.75
C VAL A 37 -4.76 -21.47 8.87
N ASP A 38 -4.75 -20.17 8.62
CA ASP A 38 -5.78 -19.51 7.80
C ASP A 38 -5.68 -19.96 6.33
N ILE A 39 -4.47 -20.17 5.77
CA ILE A 39 -4.28 -20.79 4.45
C ILE A 39 -4.89 -22.18 4.39
N ALA A 40 -4.55 -23.06 5.34
CA ALA A 40 -5.09 -24.42 5.37
C ALA A 40 -6.62 -24.41 5.47
N LYS A 41 -7.17 -23.49 6.27
CA LYS A 41 -8.60 -23.34 6.46
C LYS A 41 -9.30 -22.88 5.18
N VAL A 42 -8.87 -21.80 4.52
CA VAL A 42 -9.57 -21.31 3.32
C VAL A 42 -9.52 -22.29 2.15
N VAL A 43 -8.42 -23.05 2.02
CA VAL A 43 -8.30 -24.10 1.00
C VAL A 43 -9.30 -25.23 1.29
N ALA A 44 -9.41 -25.65 2.55
CA ALA A 44 -10.36 -26.68 2.96
C ALA A 44 -11.83 -26.21 2.87
N ASP A 45 -12.13 -24.97 3.26
CA ASP A 45 -13.46 -24.36 3.19
C ASP A 45 -13.92 -24.20 1.73
N ALA A 46 -12.99 -24.04 0.79
CA ALA A 46 -13.24 -24.08 -0.66
C ALA A 46 -13.43 -25.51 -1.22
N GLY A 47 -13.32 -26.55 -0.37
CA GLY A 47 -13.43 -27.95 -0.77
C GLY A 47 -12.23 -28.47 -1.58
N LEU A 48 -11.08 -27.80 -1.48
CA LEU A 48 -9.86 -28.12 -2.22
C LEU A 48 -8.83 -28.81 -1.32
N ALA A 49 -7.97 -29.62 -1.93
CA ALA A 49 -6.69 -30.01 -1.38
C ALA A 49 -5.59 -29.05 -1.87
N PRO A 50 -4.44 -28.94 -1.19
CA PRO A 50 -3.33 -28.10 -1.67
C PRO A 50 -2.88 -28.41 -3.10
N GLY A 51 -2.94 -29.68 -3.51
CA GLY A 51 -2.58 -30.12 -4.86
C GLY A 51 -3.58 -29.72 -5.95
N ASP A 52 -4.77 -29.24 -5.58
CA ASP A 52 -5.78 -28.75 -6.52
C ASP A 52 -5.59 -27.26 -6.85
N LEU A 53 -4.61 -26.59 -6.25
CA LEU A 53 -4.29 -25.19 -6.53
C LEU A 53 -3.59 -25.05 -7.88
N ASP A 54 -4.17 -24.27 -8.79
CA ASP A 54 -3.59 -23.96 -10.08
C ASP A 54 -2.67 -22.72 -10.02
N ARG A 55 -3.04 -21.76 -9.16
CA ARG A 55 -2.43 -20.44 -9.12
C ARG A 55 -2.38 -19.89 -7.69
N ILE A 56 -1.31 -19.15 -7.40
CA ILE A 56 -1.13 -18.38 -6.17
C ILE A 56 -0.82 -16.93 -6.56
N VAL A 57 -1.64 -16.01 -6.09
CA VAL A 57 -1.38 -14.57 -6.18
C VAL A 57 -0.95 -14.07 -4.81
N VAL A 58 0.22 -13.44 -4.75
CA VAL A 58 0.77 -12.91 -3.51
C VAL A 58 0.99 -11.41 -3.59
N GLY A 59 0.58 -10.70 -2.54
CA GLY A 59 0.87 -9.29 -2.38
C GLY A 59 2.36 -9.05 -2.18
N VAL A 60 2.96 -8.26 -3.07
CA VAL A 60 4.38 -7.87 -2.97
C VAL A 60 4.58 -6.53 -2.26
N GLY A 61 3.50 -5.85 -1.87
CA GLY A 61 3.53 -4.58 -1.17
C GLY A 61 2.96 -3.43 -2.02
N PRO A 62 3.27 -2.17 -1.70
CA PRO A 62 4.13 -1.75 -0.59
C PRO A 62 3.50 -1.99 0.80
N GLY A 63 4.35 -2.22 1.81
CA GLY A 63 3.91 -2.54 3.18
C GLY A 63 5.06 -2.89 4.14
N PRO A 64 4.77 -3.25 5.40
CA PRO A 64 5.78 -3.59 6.40
C PRO A 64 6.64 -4.81 6.03
N TYR A 65 7.96 -4.66 6.14
CA TYR A 65 8.95 -5.65 5.73
C TYR A 65 8.76 -7.07 6.30
N THR A 66 8.49 -7.16 7.60
CA THR A 66 8.36 -8.45 8.27
C THR A 66 7.12 -9.20 7.80
N GLY A 67 6.00 -8.50 7.62
CA GLY A 67 4.74 -9.08 7.13
C GLY A 67 4.89 -9.59 5.70
N LEU A 68 5.30 -8.70 4.77
CA LEU A 68 5.44 -9.03 3.34
C LEU A 68 6.30 -10.26 3.09
N ARG A 69 7.42 -10.40 3.83
CA ARG A 69 8.28 -11.58 3.68
C ARG A 69 7.60 -12.87 4.14
N ALA A 70 6.78 -12.83 5.18
CA ALA A 70 6.06 -14.00 5.64
C ALA A 70 5.08 -14.50 4.56
N GLY A 71 4.27 -13.60 3.99
CA GLY A 71 3.35 -13.93 2.90
C GLY A 71 4.07 -14.46 1.65
N ILE A 72 5.12 -13.76 1.20
CA ILE A 72 5.90 -14.15 0.01
C ILE A 72 6.57 -15.51 0.19
N VAL A 73 7.18 -15.78 1.35
CA VAL A 73 7.84 -17.07 1.62
C VAL A 73 6.81 -18.20 1.70
N ALA A 74 5.66 -17.98 2.35
CA ALA A 74 4.58 -18.96 2.38
C ALA A 74 4.08 -19.29 0.96
N ALA A 75 3.82 -18.28 0.14
CA ALA A 75 3.37 -18.44 -1.24
C ALA A 75 4.39 -19.22 -2.09
N LYS A 76 5.69 -18.90 -1.98
CA LYS A 76 6.77 -19.64 -2.65
C LYS A 76 6.85 -21.09 -2.21
N ALA A 77 6.72 -21.36 -0.91
CA ALA A 77 6.76 -22.73 -0.39
C ALA A 77 5.59 -23.58 -0.89
N ILE A 78 4.37 -23.00 -0.91
CA ILE A 78 3.18 -23.69 -1.42
C ILE A 78 3.31 -23.92 -2.93
N SER A 79 3.68 -22.90 -3.71
CA SER A 79 3.91 -23.04 -5.16
C SER A 79 4.93 -24.14 -5.47
N LEU A 80 6.03 -24.19 -4.73
CA LEU A 80 7.04 -25.24 -4.88
C LEU A 80 6.51 -26.63 -4.55
N ALA A 81 5.65 -26.75 -3.53
CA ALA A 81 5.09 -28.02 -3.09
C ALA A 81 3.96 -28.54 -4.00
N THR A 82 3.17 -27.65 -4.58
CA THR A 82 1.96 -28.00 -5.36
C THR A 82 2.17 -27.93 -6.87
N GLY A 83 3.16 -27.18 -7.34
CA GLY A 83 3.35 -26.86 -8.75
C GLY A 83 2.48 -25.70 -9.26
N ALA A 84 1.70 -25.05 -8.38
CA ALA A 84 0.85 -23.91 -8.74
C ALA A 84 1.66 -22.73 -9.28
N ALA A 85 1.14 -22.04 -10.28
CA ALA A 85 1.76 -20.83 -10.83
C ALA A 85 1.77 -19.70 -9.79
N LEU A 86 2.92 -19.05 -9.57
CA LEU A 86 3.05 -17.98 -8.58
C LEU A 86 3.21 -16.62 -9.24
N VAL A 87 2.36 -15.67 -8.87
CA VAL A 87 2.37 -14.30 -9.42
C VAL A 87 2.33 -13.28 -8.27
N GLY A 88 3.14 -12.22 -8.39
CA GLY A 88 3.14 -11.09 -7.46
C GLY A 88 2.29 -9.93 -7.97
N THR A 89 1.58 -9.24 -7.08
CA THR A 89 0.85 -8.00 -7.39
C THR A 89 1.03 -6.96 -6.29
N ASP A 90 1.04 -5.68 -6.65
CA ASP A 90 1.04 -4.62 -5.65
C ASP A 90 -0.37 -4.39 -5.08
N ILE A 91 -0.49 -3.71 -3.93
CA ILE A 91 -1.80 -3.45 -3.30
C ILE A 91 -2.46 -2.15 -3.80
N LEU A 92 -1.68 -1.20 -4.33
CA LEU A 92 -2.16 0.12 -4.72
C LEU A 92 -2.93 0.09 -6.05
N THR A 93 -2.47 -0.69 -7.03
CA THR A 93 -3.12 -0.84 -8.34
C THR A 93 -4.52 -1.46 -8.20
N PRO A 94 -4.71 -2.57 -7.47
CA PRO A 94 -6.04 -3.14 -7.24
C PRO A 94 -6.97 -2.21 -6.44
N GLN A 95 -6.44 -1.40 -5.51
CA GLN A 95 -7.22 -0.36 -4.82
C GLN A 95 -7.76 0.70 -5.80
N ALA A 96 -6.94 1.11 -6.76
CA ALA A 96 -7.39 2.06 -7.79
C ALA A 96 -8.45 1.45 -8.72
N ARG A 97 -8.25 0.19 -9.14
CA ARG A 97 -9.22 -0.57 -9.93
C ARG A 97 -10.53 -0.80 -9.18
N MET A 98 -10.49 -1.00 -7.87
CA MET A 98 -11.69 -1.08 -7.04
C MET A 98 -12.51 0.20 -7.14
N ALA A 99 -11.86 1.37 -7.00
CA ALA A 99 -12.55 2.65 -7.07
C ALA A 99 -13.22 2.85 -8.43
N ASP A 100 -12.50 2.55 -9.51
CA ASP A 100 -13.01 2.64 -10.87
C ASP A 100 -14.20 1.70 -11.12
N ALA A 101 -14.08 0.42 -10.72
CA ALA A 101 -15.16 -0.56 -10.87
C ALA A 101 -16.43 -0.18 -10.09
N VAL A 102 -16.29 0.32 -8.86
CA VAL A 102 -17.44 0.76 -8.06
C VAL A 102 -18.11 1.99 -8.67
N ARG A 103 -17.33 2.95 -9.16
CA ARG A 103 -17.86 4.15 -9.85
C ARG A 103 -18.55 3.79 -11.16
N GLY A 104 -17.97 2.90 -11.96
CA GLY A 104 -18.59 2.40 -13.19
C GLY A 104 -19.94 1.72 -12.92
N LEU A 105 -20.04 0.92 -11.85
CA LEU A 105 -21.31 0.32 -11.44
C LEU A 105 -22.33 1.37 -11.00
N ALA A 106 -21.92 2.37 -10.20
CA ALA A 106 -22.80 3.46 -9.78
C ALA A 106 -23.35 4.24 -10.98
N GLY A 107 -22.50 4.55 -11.97
CA GLY A 107 -22.89 5.21 -13.21
C GLY A 107 -23.89 4.38 -14.02
N ALA A 108 -23.63 3.08 -14.18
CA ALA A 108 -24.54 2.17 -14.90
C ALA A 108 -25.91 2.06 -14.22
N LEU A 109 -25.95 1.99 -12.89
CA LEU A 109 -27.20 1.98 -12.11
C LEU A 109 -27.99 3.29 -12.24
N ALA A 110 -27.32 4.43 -12.34
CA ALA A 110 -27.95 5.73 -12.53
C ALA A 110 -28.47 5.96 -13.96
N ALA A 111 -27.89 5.29 -14.97
CA ALA A 111 -28.21 5.50 -16.39
C ALA A 111 -29.46 4.74 -16.90
N GLU A 112 -30.15 3.95 -16.06
CA GLU A 112 -31.26 3.04 -16.44
C GLU A 112 -30.98 2.06 -17.61
N ASP A 113 -29.72 1.94 -18.06
CA ASP A 113 -29.27 0.93 -19.02
C ASP A 113 -28.62 -0.24 -18.27
N GLY A 114 -29.45 -1.24 -17.93
CA GLY A 114 -29.14 -2.33 -17.01
C GLY A 114 -28.17 -3.41 -17.51
N ALA A 115 -26.97 -3.06 -17.99
CA ALA A 115 -25.93 -4.03 -18.32
C ALA A 115 -24.56 -3.62 -17.76
N SER A 116 -24.21 -4.14 -16.57
CA SER A 116 -22.81 -4.18 -16.13
C SER A 116 -22.07 -5.26 -16.93
N THR A 117 -20.99 -4.89 -17.62
CA THR A 117 -20.11 -5.83 -18.34
C THR A 117 -18.95 -6.35 -17.48
N SER A 118 -19.02 -6.22 -16.15
CA SER A 118 -17.94 -6.67 -15.27
C SER A 118 -17.79 -8.20 -15.31
N ALA A 119 -16.55 -8.68 -15.45
CA ALA A 119 -16.22 -10.11 -15.39
C ALA A 119 -16.54 -10.75 -14.02
N HIS A 120 -16.69 -9.93 -12.98
CA HIS A 120 -17.03 -10.34 -11.62
C HIS A 120 -18.50 -10.03 -11.27
N PRO A 121 -19.14 -10.83 -10.39
CA PRO A 121 -20.41 -10.43 -9.76
C PRO A 121 -20.26 -9.06 -9.09
N ALA A 122 -21.35 -8.31 -8.91
CA ALA A 122 -21.26 -6.97 -8.31
C ALA A 122 -20.66 -7.02 -6.89
N PRO A 123 -19.86 -6.01 -6.48
CA PRO A 123 -19.42 -5.89 -5.09
C PRO A 123 -20.63 -5.87 -4.15
N GLU A 124 -20.45 -6.40 -2.94
CA GLU A 124 -21.51 -6.29 -1.93
C GLU A 124 -21.81 -4.81 -1.63
N PRO A 125 -23.07 -4.36 -1.79
CA PRO A 125 -23.40 -2.94 -1.74
C PRO A 125 -23.29 -2.30 -0.35
N ASP A 126 -23.09 -3.09 0.72
CA ASP A 126 -23.08 -2.59 2.10
C ASP A 126 -21.67 -2.27 2.65
N THR A 127 -20.62 -2.45 1.85
CA THR A 127 -19.26 -2.10 2.30
C THR A 127 -19.09 -0.58 2.43
N ALA A 128 -18.25 -0.14 3.37
CA ALA A 128 -17.97 1.28 3.58
C ALA A 128 -17.39 1.94 2.31
N ALA A 129 -16.51 1.23 1.60
CA ALA A 129 -15.94 1.67 0.34
C ALA A 129 -17.02 1.86 -0.74
N PHE A 130 -17.93 0.89 -0.91
CA PHE A 130 -19.02 0.99 -1.88
C PHE A 130 -19.89 2.21 -1.60
N ARG A 131 -20.35 2.38 -0.35
CA ARG A 131 -21.20 3.51 0.05
C ARG A 131 -20.51 4.86 -0.14
N ALA A 132 -19.23 4.98 0.19
CA ALA A 132 -18.48 6.23 0.03
C ALA A 132 -18.30 6.61 -1.44
N LEU A 133 -17.93 5.65 -2.28
CA LEU A 133 -17.68 5.87 -3.71
C LEU A 133 -18.97 6.11 -4.51
N THR A 134 -20.10 5.56 -4.07
CA THR A 134 -21.41 5.73 -4.74
C THR A 134 -22.22 6.94 -4.25
N SER A 135 -21.93 7.45 -3.04
CA SER A 135 -22.62 8.63 -2.46
C SER A 135 -21.98 9.97 -2.81
N SER A 136 -20.83 9.96 -3.46
CA SER A 136 -20.18 11.16 -3.96
C SER A 136 -21.05 11.74 -5.08
N GLY A 137 -21.74 12.86 -4.79
CA GLY A 137 -22.65 13.52 -5.73
C GLY A 137 -21.88 14.12 -6.90
N ASP A 138 -21.53 13.29 -7.87
CA ASP A 138 -20.77 13.69 -9.04
C ASP A 138 -21.74 14.33 -10.04
N GLY A 139 -21.52 15.61 -10.33
CA GLY A 139 -22.20 16.25 -11.46
C GLY A 139 -21.73 15.63 -12.78
N GLU A 140 -22.55 15.72 -13.83
CA GLU A 140 -22.39 15.13 -15.18
C GLU A 140 -21.02 15.41 -15.87
N SER A 141 -20.21 16.30 -15.31
CA SER A 141 -18.89 16.68 -15.82
C SER A 141 -17.72 16.21 -14.95
N THR A 142 -17.93 15.56 -13.82
CA THR A 142 -16.84 15.21 -12.88
C THR A 142 -15.96 14.09 -13.45
N VAL A 143 -14.66 14.15 -13.22
CA VAL A 143 -13.69 13.10 -13.56
C VAL A 143 -12.83 12.79 -12.34
N HIS A 144 -12.39 11.55 -12.18
CA HIS A 144 -11.78 11.09 -10.93
C HIS A 144 -10.30 10.73 -11.10
N LEU A 145 -9.52 11.10 -10.09
CA LEU A 145 -8.22 10.51 -9.82
C LEU A 145 -8.31 9.66 -8.56
N THR A 146 -7.63 8.52 -8.54
CA THR A 146 -7.52 7.69 -7.33
C THR A 146 -6.11 7.82 -6.76
N LEU A 147 -5.99 8.45 -5.60
CA LEU A 147 -4.81 8.40 -4.75
C LEU A 147 -4.90 7.14 -3.89
N ALA A 148 -4.32 6.04 -4.38
CA ALA A 148 -4.21 4.81 -3.62
C ALA A 148 -3.10 4.94 -2.58
N VAL A 149 -3.37 4.59 -1.32
CA VAL A 149 -2.43 4.73 -0.20
C VAL A 149 -2.35 3.46 0.64
N ASN A 150 -1.22 3.30 1.33
CA ASN A 150 -1.07 2.34 2.43
C ASN A 150 -0.20 2.97 3.55
N ASP A 151 -0.56 2.78 4.83
CA ASP A 151 0.15 3.36 5.97
C ASP A 151 1.60 2.89 5.99
N ALA A 152 2.52 3.84 6.12
CA ALA A 152 3.95 3.57 6.24
C ALA A 152 4.48 4.03 7.60
N ARG A 153 5.69 3.56 7.93
CA ARG A 153 6.34 3.96 9.18
C ARG A 153 6.63 5.46 9.19
N ARG A 154 6.76 6.04 10.39
CA ARG A 154 7.17 7.44 10.62
C ARG A 154 6.19 8.48 10.03
N ARG A 155 4.88 8.18 10.05
CA ARG A 155 3.81 9.08 9.57
C ARG A 155 3.92 9.39 8.08
N GLN A 156 4.37 8.42 7.30
CA GLN A 156 4.42 8.49 5.85
C GLN A 156 3.34 7.59 5.26
N LEU A 157 3.05 7.77 3.99
CA LEU A 157 2.22 6.88 3.20
C LEU A 157 3.02 6.34 2.03
N TYR A 158 2.89 5.04 1.78
CA TYR A 158 3.11 4.53 0.44
C TYR A 158 1.94 4.96 -0.42
N PHE A 159 2.19 5.42 -1.64
CA PHE A 159 1.12 5.91 -2.50
C PHE A 159 1.44 5.79 -3.98
N ALA A 160 0.39 5.82 -4.79
CA ALA A 160 0.43 6.03 -6.22
C ALA A 160 -0.84 6.80 -6.64
N LEU A 161 -0.76 7.58 -7.71
CA LEU A 161 -1.89 8.36 -8.22
C LEU A 161 -2.30 7.79 -9.58
N PHE A 162 -3.56 7.39 -9.73
CA PHE A 162 -4.08 6.75 -10.92
C PHE A 162 -5.16 7.61 -11.59
N MET A 163 -5.18 7.58 -12.92
CA MET A 163 -6.32 8.08 -13.70
C MET A 163 -7.35 6.98 -13.83
N ASN A 164 -8.61 7.32 -13.54
CA ASN A 164 -9.74 6.44 -13.81
C ASN A 164 -10.04 6.39 -15.33
N ASP A 165 -10.89 5.46 -15.76
CA ASP A 165 -11.15 5.25 -17.18
C ASP A 165 -11.87 6.46 -17.83
N ASP A 166 -12.76 7.12 -17.09
CA ASP A 166 -13.45 8.34 -17.56
C ASP A 166 -12.48 9.49 -17.86
N LEU A 167 -11.49 9.70 -16.98
CA LEU A 167 -10.48 10.73 -17.19
C LEU A 167 -9.59 10.38 -18.39
N ARG A 168 -9.20 9.11 -18.56
CA ARG A 168 -8.45 8.66 -19.73
C ARG A 168 -9.23 8.91 -21.02
N ALA A 169 -10.52 8.55 -21.04
CA ALA A 169 -11.41 8.81 -22.18
C ALA A 169 -11.58 10.31 -22.45
N ALA A 170 -11.71 11.13 -21.41
CA ALA A 170 -11.82 12.58 -21.53
C ALA A 170 -10.54 13.23 -22.10
N ILE A 171 -9.36 12.73 -21.71
CA ILE A 171 -8.07 13.17 -22.25
C ILE A 171 -7.94 12.74 -23.72
N ALA A 172 -8.29 11.49 -24.06
CA ALA A 172 -8.27 11.01 -25.44
C ALA A 172 -9.18 11.85 -26.35
N SER A 173 -10.42 12.10 -25.92
CA SER A 173 -11.35 12.98 -26.64
C SER A 173 -10.86 14.43 -26.76
N HIS A 174 -10.08 14.93 -25.79
CA HIS A 174 -9.45 16.24 -25.89
C HIS A 174 -8.34 16.25 -26.96
N ALA A 175 -7.52 15.21 -27.02
CA ALA A 175 -6.47 15.04 -28.04
C ALA A 175 -7.06 14.96 -29.46
N GLU A 176 -8.13 14.19 -29.64
CA GLU A 176 -8.82 14.03 -30.93
C GLU A 176 -9.39 15.35 -31.48
N ARG A 177 -9.75 16.28 -30.59
CA ARG A 177 -10.21 17.63 -30.95
C ARG A 177 -9.06 18.61 -31.22
N GLY A 178 -7.82 18.14 -31.28
CA GLY A 178 -6.63 18.95 -31.54
C GLY A 178 -6.09 19.70 -30.33
N GLY A 179 -6.52 19.33 -29.12
CA GLY A 179 -5.97 19.89 -27.88
C GLY A 179 -4.59 19.33 -27.56
N GLU A 180 -3.72 20.16 -27.00
CA GLU A 180 -2.41 19.70 -26.51
C GLU A 180 -2.58 18.81 -25.27
N VAL A 181 -1.91 17.66 -25.27
CA VAL A 181 -1.92 16.70 -24.17
C VAL A 181 -0.48 16.40 -23.75
N GLY A 182 -0.23 16.36 -22.45
CA GLY A 182 1.07 15.94 -21.92
C GLY A 182 1.38 14.47 -22.20
N GLU A 183 2.64 14.06 -22.00
CA GLU A 183 3.00 12.64 -22.02
C GLU A 183 2.45 11.95 -20.77
N PHE A 184 1.37 11.18 -20.94
CA PHE A 184 0.79 10.33 -19.90
C PHE A 184 1.00 8.86 -20.27
N SER A 185 1.26 8.02 -19.28
CA SER A 185 1.26 6.57 -19.49
C SER A 185 -0.16 6.11 -19.83
N SER A 186 -0.32 5.42 -20.97
CA SER A 186 -1.59 4.83 -21.40
C SER A 186 -2.15 3.85 -20.37
N ASP A 187 -1.27 3.12 -19.69
CA ASP A 187 -1.64 1.96 -18.86
C ASP A 187 -1.11 2.05 -17.41
N GLY A 188 -0.38 3.11 -17.07
CA GLY A 188 0.30 3.28 -15.78
C GLY A 188 -0.30 4.40 -14.90
N PRO A 189 0.20 4.53 -13.66
CA PRO A 189 -0.16 5.62 -12.77
C PRO A 189 0.35 6.98 -13.28
N LEU A 190 -0.38 8.04 -12.97
CA LEU A 190 0.03 9.43 -13.18
C LEU A 190 1.20 9.83 -12.27
N ILE A 191 1.22 9.32 -11.04
CA ILE A 191 2.39 9.34 -10.16
C ILE A 191 2.69 7.90 -9.77
N GLY A 192 3.85 7.40 -10.22
CA GLY A 192 4.33 6.07 -9.86
C GLY A 192 4.45 5.85 -8.36
N MET A 193 4.46 4.58 -7.95
CA MET A 193 4.52 4.19 -6.54
C MET A 193 5.74 4.82 -5.84
N ASP A 194 5.49 5.54 -4.75
CA ASP A 194 6.48 6.26 -3.95
C ASP A 194 6.08 6.30 -2.46
N ILE A 195 6.95 6.84 -1.60
CA ILE A 195 6.71 7.04 -0.17
C ILE A 195 6.97 8.49 0.25
N ASP A 196 5.97 9.15 0.83
CA ASP A 196 6.09 10.55 1.25
C ASP A 196 5.22 10.91 2.46
N TYR A 197 5.42 12.10 3.01
CA TYR A 197 4.60 12.63 4.10
C TYR A 197 3.29 13.20 3.54
N PRO A 198 2.13 12.95 4.18
CA PRO A 198 0.81 13.36 3.68
C PRO A 198 0.69 14.82 3.22
N ASP A 199 1.33 15.76 3.91
CA ASP A 199 1.38 17.18 3.56
C ASP A 199 2.14 17.44 2.25
N HIS A 200 3.23 16.72 2.00
CA HIS A 200 3.93 16.77 0.71
C HIS A 200 3.13 16.09 -0.41
N LEU A 201 2.38 15.03 -0.11
CA LEU A 201 1.54 14.35 -1.11
C LEU A 201 0.54 15.33 -1.73
N VAL A 202 -0.07 16.20 -0.93
CA VAL A 202 -1.02 17.22 -1.42
C VAL A 202 -0.40 18.05 -2.54
N GLY A 203 0.80 18.60 -2.31
CA GLY A 203 1.52 19.40 -3.31
C GLY A 203 1.88 18.61 -4.57
N ARG A 204 2.27 17.33 -4.43
CA ARG A 204 2.58 16.46 -5.57
C ARG A 204 1.34 16.14 -6.41
N VAL A 205 0.21 15.87 -5.77
CA VAL A 205 -1.06 15.59 -6.46
C VAL A 205 -1.54 16.85 -7.18
N GLN A 206 -1.50 18.02 -6.53
CA GLN A 206 -1.84 19.30 -7.17
C GLN A 206 -0.94 19.59 -8.38
N ALA A 207 0.36 19.34 -8.27
CA ALA A 207 1.28 19.48 -9.39
C ALA A 207 0.95 18.54 -10.55
N ALA A 208 0.55 17.29 -10.26
CA ALA A 208 0.10 16.35 -11.28
C ALA A 208 -1.24 16.78 -11.93
N ILE A 209 -2.19 17.30 -11.16
CA ILE A 209 -3.43 17.86 -11.72
C ILE A 209 -3.14 19.04 -12.64
N ALA A 210 -2.14 19.88 -12.30
CA ALA A 210 -1.76 21.03 -13.11
C ALA A 210 -1.20 20.65 -14.49
N THR A 211 -0.75 19.40 -14.72
CA THR A 211 -0.31 18.94 -16.05
C THR A 211 -1.46 18.50 -16.95
N LEU A 212 -2.66 18.29 -16.40
CA LEU A 212 -3.85 17.94 -17.20
C LEU A 212 -4.30 19.11 -18.09
N PRO A 213 -5.06 18.86 -19.17
CA PRO A 213 -5.66 19.92 -19.98
C PRO A 213 -6.51 20.89 -19.15
N GLU A 214 -6.41 22.20 -19.41
CA GLU A 214 -7.05 23.25 -18.59
C GLU A 214 -8.55 23.02 -18.36
N GLY A 215 -9.27 22.60 -19.40
CA GLY A 215 -10.71 22.31 -19.33
C GLY A 215 -11.07 21.08 -18.51
N LEU A 216 -10.10 20.22 -18.16
CA LEU A 216 -10.29 19.06 -17.28
C LEU A 216 -9.89 19.35 -15.83
N ARG A 217 -8.88 20.21 -15.60
CA ARG A 217 -8.34 20.50 -14.25
C ARG A 217 -9.41 20.84 -13.22
N THR A 218 -10.34 21.71 -13.59
CA THR A 218 -11.41 22.19 -12.69
C THR A 218 -12.47 21.13 -12.39
N ARG A 219 -12.51 20.05 -13.18
CA ARG A 219 -13.47 18.94 -13.09
C ARG A 219 -12.96 17.77 -12.26
N VAL A 220 -11.66 17.73 -11.97
CA VAL A 220 -11.01 16.63 -11.25
C VAL A 220 -11.44 16.61 -9.79
N VAL A 221 -11.84 15.43 -9.34
CA VAL A 221 -12.02 15.05 -7.93
C VAL A 221 -11.00 13.97 -7.60
N VAL A 222 -10.42 14.02 -6.41
CA VAL A 222 -9.40 13.04 -5.97
C VAL A 222 -9.97 12.14 -4.88
N ASP A 223 -10.19 10.87 -5.19
CA ASP A 223 -10.53 9.85 -4.22
C ASP A 223 -9.27 9.34 -3.52
N ILE A 224 -9.32 9.17 -2.20
CA ILE A 224 -8.20 8.69 -1.38
C ILE A 224 -8.59 7.35 -0.78
N ILE A 225 -7.95 6.29 -1.26
CA ILE A 225 -8.38 4.91 -1.02
C ILE A 225 -7.25 4.11 -0.41
N GLY A 226 -7.52 3.43 0.71
CA GLY A 226 -6.59 2.50 1.34
C GLY A 226 -6.35 2.72 2.82
N HIS A 227 -5.73 1.74 3.46
CA HIS A 227 -5.37 1.83 4.87
C HIS A 227 -4.46 3.02 5.15
N GLY A 228 -4.82 3.84 6.13
CA GLY A 228 -4.15 5.08 6.49
C GLY A 228 -4.77 6.33 5.86
N ALA A 229 -5.75 6.20 4.96
CA ALA A 229 -6.40 7.34 4.31
C ALA A 229 -7.11 8.25 5.33
N GLU A 230 -7.92 7.68 6.22
CA GLU A 230 -8.75 8.47 7.16
C GLU A 230 -7.90 9.17 8.24
N ARG A 231 -6.74 8.60 8.57
CA ARG A 231 -5.79 9.18 9.55
C ARG A 231 -5.35 10.61 9.21
N TYR A 232 -5.40 10.98 7.93
CA TYR A 232 -4.96 12.25 7.40
C TYR A 232 -6.08 13.04 6.72
N ALA A 233 -7.35 12.70 7.00
CA ALA A 233 -8.53 13.29 6.35
C ALA A 233 -8.57 14.82 6.35
N SER A 234 -8.02 15.47 7.39
CA SER A 234 -7.95 16.94 7.45
C SER A 234 -7.04 17.54 6.37
N LEU A 235 -5.94 16.86 6.02
CA LEU A 235 -4.97 17.34 5.02
C LEU A 235 -5.50 17.19 3.60
N TRP A 236 -6.34 16.19 3.34
CA TRP A 236 -6.93 15.96 2.02
C TRP A 236 -7.85 17.10 1.56
N ARG A 237 -8.35 17.92 2.48
CA ARG A 237 -9.09 19.15 2.16
C ARG A 237 -8.27 20.14 1.33
N ASP A 238 -6.95 20.10 1.47
CA ASP A 238 -6.05 20.99 0.75
C ASP A 238 -5.82 20.53 -0.70
N LEU A 239 -6.32 19.35 -1.13
CA LEU A 239 -6.30 18.91 -2.53
C LEU A 239 -7.21 19.76 -3.45
N GLY A 240 -7.98 20.69 -2.89
CA GLY A 240 -8.93 21.54 -3.61
C GLY A 240 -10.29 20.88 -3.78
N ARG A 241 -10.34 19.68 -4.40
CA ARG A 241 -11.56 18.89 -4.57
C ARG A 241 -11.36 17.42 -4.12
N PRO A 242 -11.27 17.15 -2.80
CA PRO A 242 -11.26 15.78 -2.31
C PRO A 242 -12.61 15.10 -2.59
N GLY A 243 -12.55 13.85 -3.03
CA GLY A 243 -13.69 12.95 -3.21
C GLY A 243 -13.88 12.06 -1.99
N ALA A 244 -14.14 10.78 -2.24
CA ALA A 244 -14.27 9.78 -1.20
C ALA A 244 -12.93 9.58 -0.47
N VAL A 245 -12.98 9.49 0.87
CA VAL A 245 -11.86 9.06 1.70
C VAL A 245 -12.24 7.72 2.31
N VAL A 246 -11.55 6.66 1.91
CA VAL A 246 -11.91 5.27 2.26
C VAL A 246 -10.74 4.60 2.95
N ASP A 247 -10.87 4.33 4.25
CA ASP A 247 -9.88 3.59 5.05
C ASP A 247 -10.11 2.07 4.93
N SER A 248 -10.07 1.57 3.70
CA SER A 248 -10.22 0.15 3.38
C SER A 248 -9.47 -0.18 2.10
N SER A 249 -8.95 -1.40 2.03
CA SER A 249 -8.32 -1.95 0.83
C SER A 249 -9.32 -2.71 -0.03
N VAL A 250 -8.90 -3.03 -1.25
CA VAL A 250 -9.64 -3.95 -2.13
C VAL A 250 -9.89 -5.30 -1.46
N LEU A 251 -9.00 -5.76 -0.59
CA LEU A 251 -9.10 -7.06 0.08
C LEU A 251 -10.13 -7.08 1.21
N ASP A 252 -10.67 -5.93 1.60
CA ASP A 252 -11.75 -5.80 2.58
C ASP A 252 -13.15 -5.88 1.92
N MET A 253 -13.20 -6.08 0.59
CA MET A 253 -14.44 -6.19 -0.19
C MET A 253 -14.90 -7.65 -0.37
N GLY A 254 -14.56 -8.54 0.56
CA GLY A 254 -14.96 -9.95 0.55
C GLY A 254 -14.47 -10.71 -0.69
N ALA A 255 -15.25 -11.71 -1.11
CA ALA A 255 -14.93 -12.52 -2.29
C ALA A 255 -14.72 -11.70 -3.58
N TRP A 256 -15.46 -10.60 -3.75
CA TRP A 256 -15.33 -9.72 -4.92
C TRP A 256 -13.97 -9.02 -4.98
N GLY A 257 -13.57 -8.44 -3.85
CA GLY A 257 -12.27 -7.79 -3.71
C GLY A 257 -11.11 -8.73 -3.95
N LEU A 258 -11.22 -9.95 -3.42
CA LEU A 258 -10.24 -11.01 -3.60
C LEU A 258 -10.06 -11.36 -5.08
N ALA A 259 -11.16 -11.46 -5.84
CA ALA A 259 -11.13 -11.73 -7.27
C ALA A 259 -10.50 -10.57 -8.05
N LEU A 260 -10.87 -9.32 -7.73
CA LEU A 260 -10.28 -8.13 -8.37
C LEU A 260 -8.76 -8.02 -8.11
N PHE A 261 -8.31 -8.36 -6.91
CA PHE A 261 -6.89 -8.42 -6.57
C PHE A 261 -6.16 -9.49 -7.39
N ALA A 262 -6.76 -10.68 -7.52
CA ALA A 262 -6.19 -11.78 -8.30
C ALA A 262 -6.10 -11.50 -9.81
N ASP A 263 -7.08 -10.78 -10.36
CA ASP A 263 -7.11 -10.40 -11.78
C ASP A 263 -6.14 -9.27 -12.10
N SER A 264 -5.91 -8.37 -11.12
CA SER A 264 -4.88 -7.34 -11.25
C SER A 264 -3.47 -7.92 -11.36
N ALA A 265 -3.26 -9.15 -10.90
CA ALA A 265 -2.05 -9.88 -11.17
C ALA A 265 -2.07 -10.40 -12.62
N GLY A 266 -1.36 -9.75 -13.55
CA GLY A 266 -1.09 -10.30 -14.90
C GLY A 266 -1.63 -9.49 -16.09
N GLU A 267 -2.57 -8.58 -15.89
CA GLU A 267 -3.10 -7.74 -16.99
C GLU A 267 -2.21 -6.54 -17.33
N THR A 268 -1.42 -6.04 -16.39
CA THR A 268 -0.62 -4.81 -16.55
C THR A 268 0.69 -5.01 -17.31
N GLY A 269 0.98 -6.21 -17.82
CA GLY A 269 2.32 -6.54 -18.33
C GLY A 269 3.43 -6.50 -17.25
N THR A 270 3.08 -6.16 -16.01
CA THR A 270 3.95 -6.17 -14.84
C THR A 270 3.66 -7.41 -14.01
N SER A 271 4.08 -8.58 -14.51
CA SER A 271 4.39 -9.67 -13.58
C SER A 271 5.52 -9.14 -12.69
N HIS A 272 5.19 -8.66 -11.49
CA HIS A 272 6.22 -8.28 -10.55
C HIS A 272 6.99 -9.55 -10.19
N ALA A 273 8.32 -9.47 -10.24
CA ALA A 273 9.13 -10.47 -9.57
C ALA A 273 8.57 -10.67 -8.16
N VAL A 274 8.43 -11.92 -7.72
CA VAL A 274 7.85 -12.24 -6.41
C VAL A 274 8.91 -11.94 -5.34
N GLU A 275 9.17 -10.67 -5.20
CA GLU A 275 10.13 -10.03 -4.34
C GLU A 275 9.42 -8.84 -3.71
N PRO A 276 9.70 -8.54 -2.45
CA PRO A 276 8.94 -7.48 -1.82
C PRO A 276 9.30 -6.11 -2.40
N LEU A 277 8.28 -5.32 -2.66
CA LEU A 277 8.35 -3.95 -3.16
C LEU A 277 8.60 -3.00 -1.99
N TYR A 278 9.85 -2.59 -1.81
CA TYR A 278 10.25 -1.63 -0.79
C TYR A 278 10.74 -0.34 -1.41
N LEU A 279 10.13 0.78 -1.01
CA LEU A 279 10.74 2.09 -1.14
C LEU A 279 11.10 2.64 0.24
N ARG A 280 12.33 3.10 0.36
CA ARG A 280 12.79 3.89 1.49
C ARG A 280 13.43 5.13 0.88
N ARG A 281 12.97 6.32 1.29
CA ARG A 281 13.70 7.55 0.95
C ARG A 281 15.13 7.43 1.45
N PRO A 282 16.14 7.92 0.72
CA PRO A 282 17.49 8.02 1.25
C PRO A 282 17.44 8.86 2.54
N ASP A 283 17.58 8.21 3.70
CA ASP A 283 17.54 8.86 5.02
C ASP A 283 18.79 9.75 5.27
N VAL A 284 19.62 9.99 4.26
CA VAL A 284 20.83 10.82 4.35
C VAL A 284 20.53 12.22 3.84
N SER A 285 20.20 13.12 4.78
CA SER A 285 20.47 14.54 4.60
C SER A 285 21.93 14.81 4.93
N VAL A 286 22.63 15.60 4.10
CA VAL A 286 23.97 16.11 4.45
C VAL A 286 23.86 16.78 5.82
N PRO A 287 24.67 16.38 6.83
CA PRO A 287 24.61 17.02 8.15
C PRO A 287 24.81 18.52 7.98
N ASN A 288 24.02 19.34 8.68
CA ASN A 288 24.36 20.75 8.83
C ASN A 288 25.82 20.85 9.30
N PRO A 289 26.65 21.74 8.72
CA PRO A 289 28.04 21.85 9.11
C PRO A 289 28.13 21.97 10.63
N LEU A 290 28.92 21.08 11.24
CA LEU A 290 29.09 21.04 12.68
C LEU A 290 29.39 22.45 13.19
N LYS A 291 28.63 22.92 14.20
CA LYS A 291 28.94 24.18 14.89
C LYS A 291 30.43 24.20 15.22
N HIS A 292 31.13 25.26 14.82
CA HIS A 292 32.54 25.48 15.14
C HIS A 292 32.76 25.21 16.63
N VAL A 293 33.42 24.10 16.94
CA VAL A 293 33.90 23.85 18.30
C VAL A 293 35.04 24.83 18.52
N LEU A 294 34.81 25.80 19.42
CA LEU A 294 35.86 26.69 19.92
C LEU A 294 37.02 25.83 20.44
N LYS A 295 38.12 25.81 19.69
CA LYS A 295 39.42 25.48 20.28
C LYS A 295 39.81 26.72 21.07
N ASP A 296 39.88 26.59 22.40
CA ASP A 296 40.98 27.12 23.21
C ASP A 296 40.70 26.89 24.70
N GLY A 297 41.45 25.96 25.29
CA GLY A 297 41.68 25.86 26.73
C GLY A 297 43.20 25.88 26.96
N PRO A 298 43.72 26.66 27.92
CA PRO A 298 45.14 26.96 28.01
C PRO A 298 45.95 25.73 28.42
N ARG A 299 47.09 25.53 27.75
CA ARG A 299 48.08 24.50 28.08
C ARG A 299 48.66 24.79 29.47
N ARG A 300 48.32 24.00 30.48
CA ARG A 300 49.09 23.92 31.73
C ARG A 300 50.24 22.93 31.52
N GLY A 301 51.42 23.49 31.26
CA GLY A 301 52.69 22.75 31.27
C GLY A 301 53.26 22.68 32.68
N ASP A 302 53.56 21.44 33.07
CA ASP A 302 54.66 20.98 33.93
C ASP A 302 54.93 21.72 35.25
N ASP A 303 54.45 21.14 36.35
CA ASP A 303 55.06 21.36 37.67
C ASP A 303 55.15 20.02 38.41
N ARG A 304 56.37 19.49 38.46
CA ARG A 304 56.72 18.18 39.05
C ARG A 304 56.58 18.23 40.56
N ARG A 305 55.91 17.24 41.15
CA ARG A 305 56.10 16.84 42.56
C ARG A 305 56.08 15.31 42.72
N PRO A 306 56.82 14.77 43.71
CA PRO A 306 57.40 13.44 43.64
C PRO A 306 56.51 12.34 44.25
N ALA A 307 56.81 11.10 43.85
CA ALA A 307 56.18 9.87 44.28
C ALA A 307 56.29 9.66 45.80
N ASP A 308 55.14 9.34 46.43
CA ASP A 308 55.10 8.78 47.78
C ASP A 308 54.62 7.33 47.76
N GLN A 309 55.26 6.56 48.60
CA GLN A 309 55.32 5.11 48.67
C GLN A 309 54.20 4.58 49.55
N GLY A 310 53.71 3.36 49.28
CA GLY A 310 52.86 2.67 50.26
C GLY A 310 52.11 1.45 49.76
N SER A 311 52.81 0.35 49.48
CA SER A 311 52.19 -0.98 49.46
C SER A 311 53.12 -2.00 50.13
N ARG A 312 52.78 -2.39 51.36
CA ARG A 312 53.22 -3.65 51.98
C ARG A 312 52.09 -4.24 52.83
N GLY A 313 51.43 -5.23 52.22
CA GLY A 313 51.07 -6.54 52.77
C GLY A 313 50.53 -6.64 54.20
N GLY A 314 49.22 -6.85 54.31
CA GLY A 314 48.58 -7.42 55.49
C GLY A 314 48.90 -8.91 55.67
N ARG A 315 49.16 -9.30 56.92
CA ARG A 315 49.39 -10.69 57.37
C ARG A 315 48.18 -11.15 58.20
N ARG A 316 47.80 -12.40 57.99
CA ARG A 316 46.65 -13.13 58.54
C ARG A 316 46.75 -13.33 60.06
N GLY A 317 45.61 -13.40 60.73
CA GLY A 317 45.43 -13.93 62.08
C GLY A 317 43.99 -14.40 62.30
N ASN A 318 43.80 -15.72 62.26
CA ASN A 318 42.57 -16.44 62.60
C ASN A 318 42.46 -16.51 64.14
N GLY A 319 41.30 -16.20 64.71
CA GLY A 319 40.98 -16.45 66.12
C GLY A 319 39.86 -17.49 66.22
N SER A 320 40.16 -18.64 66.82
CA SER A 320 39.21 -19.70 67.16
C SER A 320 38.78 -19.60 68.63
N ALA A 321 37.54 -20.05 68.87
CA ALA A 321 36.85 -20.15 70.15
C ALA A 321 37.66 -20.77 71.30
N SER A 322 37.59 -20.16 72.49
CA SER A 322 36.72 -20.57 73.61
C SER A 322 36.71 -19.47 74.66
#